data_AF-A0A9D7ZQQ3-F1
#
_entry.id   AF-A0A9D7ZQQ3-F1
#
_cell.length_a   1.000
_cell.length_b   1.000
_cell.length_c   1.000
_cell.angle_alpha   90.00
_cell.angle_beta   90.00
_cell.angle_gamma   90.00
#
_symmetry.space_group_name_H-M   'P 1'
#
loop_
_entity.id
_entity.type
_entity.pdbx_description
1 polymer ?
#
loop_
_entity_poly.entity_id
_entity_poly.type
_entity_poly.pdbx_seq_one_letter_code
_entity_poly.pdbx_strand_id
1 'polypeptide(L)'
;PVPRKHSDKIWKKFRAACDEFFKSKSAYFANIHTHEEENLKIKEELLKKLKDHQFSDDKNQNLEDLKNFQREWTNVGYVPIKERNRLQNEFWKLVNEHLDKLKISEVEMTAVSYQTKMDSMKNDPQARRLMGRERDNLMGRISKLREDINLWENNIGFLANSKNANILKVEFEKKIENAKNHLMVMEAKLKILRQQ
;
A
#
# COMPACT_ATOMS: atom_id res chain seq x y z
N PRO A 1 -44.58 31.81 5.29
CA PRO A 1 -44.06 32.07 6.65
C PRO A 1 -44.82 31.22 7.69
N VAL A 2 -44.13 30.36 8.45
CA VAL A 2 -44.76 29.57 9.52
C VAL A 2 -45.13 30.51 10.69
N PRO A 3 -46.34 30.43 11.26
CA PRO A 3 -46.72 31.25 12.42
C PRO A 3 -45.72 31.09 13.58
N ARG A 4 -45.25 32.20 14.17
CA ARG A 4 -44.16 32.23 15.18
C ARG A 4 -44.33 31.20 16.31
N LYS A 5 -45.57 30.97 16.77
CA LYS A 5 -45.91 29.97 17.82
C LYS A 5 -45.57 28.52 17.47
N HIS A 6 -45.58 28.14 16.19
CA HIS A 6 -45.22 26.79 15.74
C HIS A 6 -43.77 26.70 15.26
N SER A 7 -43.21 27.83 14.80
CA SER A 7 -41.81 27.93 14.36
C SER A 7 -40.83 27.54 15.47
N ASP A 8 -41.03 28.01 16.70
CA ASP A 8 -40.10 27.71 17.80
C ASP A 8 -40.13 26.23 18.21
N LYS A 9 -41.31 25.60 18.16
CA LYS A 9 -41.46 24.18 18.47
C LYS A 9 -40.80 23.30 17.40
N ILE A 10 -40.97 23.64 16.13
CA ILE A 10 -40.34 22.93 15.01
C ILE A 10 -38.82 23.14 15.05
N TRP A 11 -38.36 24.36 15.29
CA TRP A 11 -36.94 24.69 15.41
C TRP A 11 -36.26 23.94 16.56
N LYS A 12 -36.89 23.90 17.75
CA LYS A 12 -36.38 23.14 18.89
C LYS A 12 -36.29 21.64 18.60
N LYS A 13 -37.30 21.06 17.94
CA LYS A 13 -37.27 19.64 17.53
C LYS A 13 -36.16 19.35 16.51
N PHE A 14 -36.01 20.21 15.51
CA PHE A 14 -34.95 20.08 14.52
C PHE A 14 -33.56 20.15 15.18
N ARG A 15 -33.34 21.15 16.05
CA ARG A 15 -32.09 21.29 16.78
C ARG A 15 -31.78 20.08 17.66
N ALA A 16 -32.75 19.60 18.44
CA ALA A 16 -32.56 18.41 19.27
C ALA A 16 -32.14 17.18 18.44
N ALA A 17 -32.77 16.96 17.27
CA ALA A 17 -32.40 15.85 16.38
C ALA A 17 -31.01 16.05 15.76
N CYS A 18 -30.64 17.27 15.37
CA CYS A 18 -29.28 17.57 14.91
C CYS A 18 -28.26 17.32 16.02
N ASP A 19 -28.50 17.77 17.24
CA ASP A 19 -27.59 17.61 18.37
C ASP A 19 -27.38 16.13 18.71
N GLU A 20 -28.44 15.32 18.68
CA GLU A 20 -28.35 13.86 18.87
C GLU A 20 -27.56 13.17 17.73
N PHE A 21 -27.80 13.56 16.48
CA PHE A 21 -27.04 13.07 15.33
C PHE A 21 -25.55 13.42 15.46
N PHE A 22 -25.21 14.68 15.75
CA PHE A 22 -23.82 15.12 15.87
C PHE A 22 -23.13 14.53 17.09
N LYS A 23 -23.84 14.31 18.20
CA LYS A 23 -23.32 13.59 19.38
C LYS A 23 -22.97 12.15 19.02
N SER A 24 -23.90 11.43 18.38
CA SER A 24 -23.69 10.04 17.95
C SER A 24 -22.56 9.93 16.93
N LYS A 25 -22.51 10.84 15.96
CA LYS A 25 -21.44 10.95 14.97
C LYS A 25 -20.09 11.19 15.64
N SER A 26 -20.01 12.13 16.58
CA SER A 26 -18.77 12.45 17.30
C SER A 26 -18.28 11.26 18.12
N ALA A 27 -19.18 10.57 18.83
CA ALA A 27 -18.82 9.37 19.58
C ALA A 27 -18.31 8.24 18.67
N TYR A 28 -18.96 8.03 17.51
CA TYR A 28 -18.53 7.05 16.52
C TYR A 28 -17.10 7.33 16.01
N PHE A 29 -16.82 8.58 15.61
CA PHE A 29 -15.48 8.96 15.13
C PHE A 29 -14.43 9.01 16.25
N ALA A 30 -14.81 9.34 17.48
CA ALA A 30 -13.89 9.30 18.62
C ALA A 30 -13.34 7.89 18.86
N ASN A 31 -14.20 6.87 18.73
CA ASN A 31 -13.77 5.48 18.86
C ASN A 31 -12.83 5.06 17.72
N ILE A 32 -13.14 5.45 16.48
CA ILE A 32 -12.27 5.19 15.32
C ILE A 32 -10.90 5.85 15.51
N HIS A 33 -10.86 7.13 15.90
CA HIS A 33 -9.60 7.83 16.12
C HIS A 33 -8.79 7.19 17.24
N THR A 34 -9.43 6.72 18.31
CA THR A 34 -8.75 6.02 19.39
C THR A 34 -8.07 4.74 18.89
N HIS A 35 -8.78 3.92 18.12
CA HIS A 35 -8.21 2.70 17.52
C HIS A 35 -7.12 3.00 16.48
N GLU A 36 -7.29 4.04 15.65
CA GLU A 36 -6.26 4.45 14.69
C GLU A 36 -4.97 4.91 15.41
N GLU A 37 -5.08 5.63 16.52
CA GLU A 37 -3.95 6.05 17.35
C GLU A 37 -3.27 4.87 18.06
N GLU A 38 -4.03 3.86 18.50
CA GLU A 38 -3.46 2.60 19.02
C GLU A 38 -2.68 1.86 17.93
N ASN A 39 -3.26 1.74 16.74
CA ASN A 39 -2.62 1.11 15.58
C ASN A 39 -1.37 1.88 15.13
N LEU A 40 -1.38 3.20 15.24
CA LEU A 40 -0.20 4.05 14.98
C LEU A 40 0.96 3.63 15.88
N LYS A 41 0.72 3.54 17.20
CA LYS A 41 1.75 3.11 18.17
C LYS A 41 2.30 1.72 17.85
N ILE A 42 1.42 0.76 17.55
CA ILE A 42 1.82 -0.61 17.20
C ILE A 42 2.71 -0.60 15.94
N LYS A 43 2.36 0.17 14.91
CA LYS A 43 3.18 0.28 13.70
C LYS A 43 4.52 0.96 13.94
N GLU A 44 4.58 1.98 14.79
CA GLU A 44 5.84 2.63 15.18
C GLU A 44 6.75 1.68 15.98
N GLU A 45 6.19 0.90 16.88
CA GLU A 45 6.92 -0.15 17.59
C GLU A 45 7.45 -1.22 16.63
N LEU A 46 6.63 -1.61 15.65
CA LEU A 46 7.02 -2.58 14.63
C LEU A 46 8.16 -2.05 13.75
N LEU A 47 8.14 -0.77 13.37
CA LEU A 47 9.25 -0.11 12.66
C LEU A 47 10.53 -0.14 13.48
N LYS A 48 10.44 0.16 14.78
CA LYS A 48 11.60 0.10 15.68
C LYS A 48 12.16 -1.32 15.77
N LYS A 49 11.29 -2.33 15.96
CA LYS A 49 11.70 -3.73 15.99
C LYS A 49 12.38 -4.15 14.69
N LEU A 50 11.82 -3.79 13.54
CA LEU A 50 12.41 -4.11 12.23
C LEU A 50 13.79 -3.46 12.09
N LYS A 51 13.91 -2.18 12.46
CA LYS A 51 15.17 -1.44 12.38
C LYS A 51 16.28 -2.04 13.25
N ASP A 52 15.92 -2.50 14.45
CA ASP A 52 16.86 -3.05 15.42
C ASP A 52 17.09 -4.57 15.20
N HIS A 53 16.33 -5.21 14.31
CA HIS A 53 16.39 -6.65 14.05
C HIS A 53 17.74 -7.06 13.47
N GLN A 54 18.37 -8.04 14.12
CA GLN A 54 19.64 -8.61 13.69
C GLN A 54 19.35 -9.84 12.84
N PHE A 55 19.64 -9.74 11.55
CA PHE A 55 19.53 -10.86 10.63
C PHE A 55 20.72 -11.80 10.77
N SER A 56 20.47 -13.08 10.57
CA SER A 56 21.49 -14.14 10.64
C SER A 56 22.21 -14.32 9.29
N ASP A 57 23.13 -15.28 9.19
CA ASP A 57 23.72 -15.66 7.89
C ASP A 57 22.80 -16.60 7.07
N ASP A 58 21.71 -17.10 7.66
CA ASP A 58 20.74 -17.96 6.95
C ASP A 58 19.74 -17.13 6.16
N LYS A 59 19.87 -17.17 4.83
CA LYS A 59 18.97 -16.47 3.89
C LYS A 59 17.50 -16.87 4.08
N ASN A 60 17.21 -18.14 4.35
CA ASN A 60 15.82 -18.61 4.49
C ASN A 60 15.20 -18.11 5.79
N GLN A 61 15.96 -18.13 6.89
CA GLN A 61 15.48 -17.58 8.16
C GLN A 61 15.19 -16.08 8.03
N ASN A 62 16.10 -15.33 7.40
CA ASN A 62 15.93 -13.90 7.22
C ASN A 62 14.72 -13.54 6.34
N LEU A 63 14.44 -14.35 5.31
CA LEU A 63 13.24 -14.21 4.47
C LEU A 63 11.96 -14.43 5.28
N GLU A 64 11.92 -15.44 6.15
CA GLU A 64 10.75 -15.71 6.98
C GLU A 64 10.56 -14.61 8.03
N ASP A 65 11.63 -14.09 8.63
CA ASP A 65 11.57 -12.95 9.55
C ASP A 65 10.96 -11.72 8.87
N LEU A 66 11.49 -11.31 7.71
CA LEU A 66 10.95 -10.18 6.94
C LEU A 66 9.49 -10.39 6.55
N LYS A 67 9.09 -11.62 6.23
CA LYS A 67 7.71 -11.98 5.92
C LYS A 67 6.81 -11.87 7.15
N ASN A 68 7.30 -12.23 8.33
CA ASN A 68 6.57 -12.05 9.58
C ASN A 68 6.36 -10.56 9.88
N PHE A 69 7.38 -9.71 9.72
CA PHE A 69 7.23 -8.26 9.84
C PHE A 69 6.16 -7.70 8.88
N GLN A 70 6.14 -8.14 7.62
CA GLN A 70 5.11 -7.72 6.65
C GLN A 70 3.70 -8.21 7.01
N ARG A 71 3.59 -9.42 7.55
CA ARG A 71 2.32 -9.98 8.01
C ARG A 71 1.80 -9.19 9.20
N GLU A 72 2.64 -8.96 10.20
CA GLU A 72 2.30 -8.12 11.36
C GLU A 72 1.85 -6.73 10.90
N TRP A 73 2.61 -6.08 10.02
CA TRP A 73 2.29 -4.76 9.47
C TRP A 73 0.90 -4.68 8.84
N THR A 74 0.54 -5.71 8.07
CA THR A 74 -0.75 -5.79 7.37
C THR A 74 -1.90 -6.07 8.33
N ASN A 75 -1.65 -6.81 9.41
CA ASN A 75 -2.68 -7.21 10.37
C ASN A 75 -3.06 -6.10 11.37
N VAL A 76 -2.20 -5.11 11.64
CA VAL A 76 -2.51 -4.01 12.58
C VAL A 76 -3.74 -3.19 12.15
N GLY A 77 -3.97 -3.03 10.84
CA GLY A 77 -5.10 -2.26 10.32
C GLY A 77 -4.78 -0.79 10.01
N TYR A 78 -5.80 0.08 10.09
CA TYR A 78 -5.73 1.49 9.69
C TYR A 78 -5.10 2.38 10.75
N VAL A 79 -4.44 3.45 10.29
CA VAL A 79 -3.79 4.49 11.11
C VAL A 79 -4.30 5.86 10.64
N PRO A 80 -4.08 6.96 11.40
CA PRO A 80 -4.52 8.28 11.00
C PRO A 80 -3.99 8.63 9.60
N ILE A 81 -4.86 9.18 8.74
CA ILE A 81 -4.56 9.43 7.32
C ILE A 81 -3.27 10.24 7.14
N LYS A 82 -3.01 11.19 8.05
CA LYS A 82 -1.81 12.03 8.04
C LYS A 82 -0.51 11.23 8.19
N GLU A 83 -0.53 10.18 9.01
CA GLU A 83 0.64 9.34 9.30
C GLU A 83 0.79 8.16 8.34
N ARG A 84 -0.31 7.73 7.71
CA ARG A 84 -0.35 6.55 6.83
C ARG A 84 0.78 6.51 5.81
N ASN A 85 1.00 7.61 5.08
CA ASN A 85 2.00 7.63 4.02
C ASN A 85 3.44 7.66 4.59
N ARG A 86 3.66 8.36 5.71
CA ARG A 86 4.97 8.38 6.40
C ARG A 86 5.36 6.97 6.83
N LEU A 87 4.48 6.32 7.60
CA LEU A 87 4.68 4.98 8.12
C LEU A 87 4.90 3.95 7.00
N GLN A 88 4.07 4.00 5.95
CA GLN A 88 4.20 3.10 4.82
C GLN A 88 5.56 3.27 4.13
N ASN A 89 5.98 4.51 3.86
CA ASN A 89 7.26 4.77 3.21
C ASN A 89 8.45 4.35 4.08
N GLU A 90 8.38 4.61 5.39
CA GLU A 90 9.43 4.22 6.34
C GLU A 90 9.57 2.69 6.43
N PHE A 91 8.45 1.97 6.48
CA PHE A 91 8.44 0.52 6.49
C PHE A 91 9.11 -0.07 5.24
N TRP A 92 8.69 0.36 4.04
CA TRP A 92 9.26 -0.16 2.79
C TRP A 92 10.73 0.23 2.62
N LYS A 93 11.10 1.43 3.08
CA LYS A 93 12.51 1.85 3.08
C LYS A 93 13.36 0.90 3.93
N LEU A 94 12.94 0.61 5.16
CA LEU A 94 13.68 -0.30 6.05
C LEU A 94 13.74 -1.72 5.47
N VAL A 95 12.59 -2.25 5.00
CA VAL A 95 12.56 -3.57 4.35
C VAL A 95 13.54 -3.63 3.19
N ASN A 96 13.55 -2.63 2.30
CA ASN A 96 14.46 -2.59 1.16
C ASN A 96 15.93 -2.48 1.60
N GLU A 97 16.24 -1.64 2.59
CA GLU A 97 17.60 -1.55 3.15
C GLU A 97 18.08 -2.89 3.72
N HIS A 98 17.20 -3.67 4.36
CA HIS A 98 17.54 -5.02 4.82
C HIS A 98 17.69 -6.02 3.68
N LEU A 99 16.80 -5.99 2.68
CA LEU A 99 16.91 -6.85 1.49
C LEU A 99 18.23 -6.62 0.75
N ASP A 100 18.62 -5.36 0.56
CA ASP A 100 19.87 -4.97 -0.09
C ASP A 100 21.09 -5.50 0.69
N LYS A 101 21.11 -5.31 2.01
CA LYS A 101 22.17 -5.83 2.90
C LYS A 101 22.28 -7.35 2.83
N LEU A 102 21.14 -8.04 2.74
CA LEU A 102 21.05 -9.49 2.67
C LEU A 102 21.23 -10.04 1.26
N LYS A 103 21.41 -9.17 0.26
CA LYS A 103 21.47 -9.52 -1.18
C LYS A 103 20.29 -10.37 -1.63
N ILE A 104 19.12 -10.13 -1.04
CA ILE A 104 17.85 -10.72 -1.44
C ILE A 104 17.23 -9.77 -2.46
N SER A 105 16.92 -10.27 -3.66
CA SER A 105 16.26 -9.42 -4.65
C SER A 105 14.82 -9.10 -4.24
N GLU A 106 14.34 -7.90 -4.59
CA GLU A 106 12.93 -7.50 -4.39
C GLU A 106 11.95 -8.52 -5.00
N VAL A 107 12.35 -9.15 -6.12
CA VAL A 107 11.58 -10.21 -6.79
C VAL A 107 11.48 -11.47 -5.93
N GLU A 108 12.58 -11.91 -5.31
CA GLU A 108 12.57 -13.08 -4.39
C GLU A 108 11.66 -12.83 -3.19
N MET A 109 11.77 -11.66 -2.54
CA MET A 109 10.91 -11.31 -1.41
C MET A 109 9.44 -11.21 -1.81
N THR A 110 9.18 -10.58 -2.96
CA THR A 110 7.83 -10.46 -3.49
C THR A 110 7.25 -11.82 -3.85
N ALA A 111 8.07 -12.72 -4.39
CA ALA A 111 7.63 -14.06 -4.73
C ALA A 111 7.18 -14.84 -3.48
N VAL A 112 7.98 -14.82 -2.41
CA VAL A 112 7.71 -15.52 -1.15
C VAL A 112 6.47 -14.98 -0.43
N SER A 113 6.36 -13.65 -0.30
CA SER A 113 5.19 -13.00 0.32
C SER A 113 3.91 -13.22 -0.50
N TYR A 114 4.02 -13.16 -1.83
CA TYR A 114 2.89 -13.40 -2.72
C TYR A 114 2.44 -14.86 -2.74
N GLN A 115 3.37 -15.83 -2.68
CA GLN A 115 3.03 -17.25 -2.49
C GLN A 115 2.22 -17.46 -1.21
N THR A 116 2.65 -16.87 -0.10
CA THR A 116 1.91 -16.96 1.17
C THR A 116 0.49 -16.39 1.06
N LYS A 117 0.32 -15.26 0.35
CA LYS A 117 -1.00 -14.70 0.04
C LYS A 117 -1.83 -15.67 -0.80
N MET A 118 -1.23 -16.33 -1.79
CA MET A 118 -1.92 -17.31 -2.63
C MET A 118 -2.36 -18.54 -1.83
N ASP A 119 -1.52 -19.06 -0.95
CA ASP A 119 -1.85 -20.20 -0.08
C ASP A 119 -3.02 -19.87 0.85
N SER A 120 -3.03 -18.66 1.43
CA SER A 120 -4.18 -18.19 2.21
C SER A 120 -5.44 -18.03 1.36
N MET A 121 -5.31 -17.55 0.12
CA MET A 121 -6.44 -17.33 -0.79
C MET A 121 -7.04 -18.65 -1.28
N LYS A 122 -6.24 -19.71 -1.44
CA LYS A 122 -6.69 -21.06 -1.82
C LYS A 122 -7.66 -21.67 -0.81
N ASN A 123 -7.50 -21.33 0.47
CA ASN A 123 -8.33 -21.84 1.55
C ASN A 123 -9.66 -21.07 1.70
N ASP A 124 -9.90 -20.00 0.92
CA ASP A 124 -11.15 -19.24 0.94
C ASP A 124 -12.23 -19.90 0.04
N PRO A 125 -13.50 -20.03 0.47
CA PRO A 125 -14.58 -20.57 -0.36
C PRO A 125 -14.78 -19.84 -1.70
N GLN A 126 -14.33 -18.58 -1.80
CA GLN A 126 -14.39 -17.74 -2.99
C GLN A 126 -13.06 -17.65 -3.74
N ALA A 127 -12.08 -18.53 -3.43
CA ALA A 127 -10.73 -18.53 -4.00
C ALA A 127 -10.72 -18.29 -5.52
N ARG A 128 -11.52 -19.07 -6.27
CA ARG A 128 -11.57 -18.98 -7.75
C ARG A 128 -11.91 -17.56 -8.24
N ARG A 129 -12.88 -16.90 -7.59
CA ARG A 129 -13.32 -15.54 -7.95
C ARG A 129 -12.27 -14.51 -7.56
N LEU A 130 -11.69 -14.63 -6.37
CA LEU A 130 -10.67 -13.72 -5.87
C LEU A 130 -9.38 -13.80 -6.70
N MET A 131 -8.93 -15.01 -7.03
CA MET A 131 -7.78 -15.25 -7.91
C MET A 131 -8.02 -14.73 -9.32
N GLY A 132 -9.23 -14.91 -9.87
CA GLY A 132 -9.61 -14.33 -11.17
C GLY A 132 -9.50 -12.80 -11.18
N ARG A 133 -10.05 -12.13 -10.16
CA ARG A 133 -9.93 -10.67 -10.01
C ARG A 133 -8.49 -10.21 -9.86
N GLU A 134 -7.70 -10.91 -9.04
CA GLU A 134 -6.29 -10.57 -8.85
C GLU A 134 -5.51 -10.71 -10.16
N ARG A 135 -5.76 -11.78 -10.93
CA ARG A 135 -5.17 -11.98 -12.26
C ARG A 135 -5.50 -10.82 -13.19
N ASP A 136 -6.77 -10.44 -13.27
CA ASP A 136 -7.21 -9.38 -14.17
C ASP A 136 -6.63 -8.02 -13.75
N ASN A 137 -6.55 -7.76 -12.44
CA ASN A 137 -5.88 -6.57 -11.89
C ASN A 137 -4.39 -6.52 -12.25
N LEU A 138 -3.67 -7.63 -12.07
CA LEU A 138 -2.24 -7.72 -12.41
C LEU A 138 -2.02 -7.53 -13.91
N MET A 139 -2.81 -8.18 -14.76
CA MET A 139 -2.72 -8.02 -16.21
C MET A 139 -3.00 -6.58 -16.66
N GLY A 140 -4.01 -5.93 -16.08
CA GLY A 140 -4.30 -4.52 -16.37
C GLY A 140 -3.15 -3.59 -16.00
N ARG A 141 -2.55 -3.78 -14.81
CA ARG A 141 -1.38 -3.01 -14.37
C ARG A 141 -0.16 -3.24 -15.25
N ILE A 142 0.10 -4.50 -15.62
CA ILE A 142 1.20 -4.87 -16.52
C ILE A 142 1.03 -4.22 -17.88
N SER A 143 -0.17 -4.27 -18.48
CA SER A 143 -0.45 -3.60 -19.76
C SER A 143 -0.17 -2.10 -19.66
N LYS A 144 -0.68 -1.45 -18.61
CA LYS A 144 -0.52 -0.02 -18.42
C LYS A 144 0.95 0.39 -18.23
N LEU A 145 1.71 -0.36 -17.43
CA LEU A 145 3.14 -0.10 -17.24
C LEU A 145 3.92 -0.27 -18.55
N ARG A 146 3.62 -1.29 -19.35
CA ARG A 146 4.25 -1.51 -20.66
C ARG A 146 3.96 -0.37 -21.64
N GLU A 147 2.71 0.09 -21.69
CA GLU A 147 2.30 1.24 -22.50
C GLU A 147 3.03 2.51 -22.07
N ASP A 148 3.09 2.78 -20.75
CA ASP A 148 3.73 3.96 -20.20
C ASP A 148 5.26 3.95 -20.43
N ILE A 149 5.92 2.79 -20.24
CA ILE A 149 7.35 2.61 -20.53
C ILE A 149 7.63 2.91 -22.01
N ASN A 150 6.87 2.30 -22.92
CA ASN A 150 7.03 2.51 -24.36
C ASN A 150 6.84 3.99 -24.74
N LEU A 151 5.82 4.64 -24.18
CA LEU A 151 5.58 6.07 -24.38
C LEU A 151 6.78 6.90 -23.92
N TRP A 152 7.31 6.65 -22.72
CA TRP A 152 8.44 7.41 -22.19
C TRP A 152 9.74 7.15 -22.96
N GLU A 153 10.00 5.90 -23.35
CA GLU A 153 11.16 5.53 -24.18
C GLU A 153 11.13 6.22 -25.55
N ASN A 154 9.97 6.22 -26.22
CA ASN A 154 9.78 6.95 -27.47
C ASN A 154 9.98 8.45 -27.27
N ASN A 155 9.37 9.03 -26.23
CA ASN A 155 9.46 10.47 -25.96
C ASN A 155 10.90 10.93 -25.68
N ILE A 156 11.69 10.14 -24.95
CA ILE A 156 13.12 10.42 -24.74
C ILE A 156 13.86 10.48 -26.07
N GLY A 157 13.55 9.56 -27.00
CA GLY A 157 14.15 9.51 -28.33
C GLY A 157 13.96 10.79 -29.14
N PHE A 158 12.90 11.56 -28.88
CA PHE A 158 12.60 12.82 -29.55
C PHE A 158 13.18 14.07 -28.85
N LEU A 159 13.77 13.95 -27.66
CA LEU A 159 14.31 15.09 -26.93
C LEU A 159 15.61 15.61 -27.56
N ALA A 160 15.60 16.90 -27.95
CA ALA A 160 16.74 17.61 -28.51
C ALA A 160 17.96 17.63 -27.56
N ASN A 161 19.16 17.83 -28.10
CA ASN A 161 20.38 17.92 -27.30
C ASN A 161 20.57 19.34 -26.77
N SER A 162 19.99 19.64 -25.61
CA SER A 162 20.18 20.88 -24.87
C SER A 162 20.35 20.60 -23.38
N LYS A 163 20.92 21.56 -22.63
CA LYS A 163 21.15 21.40 -21.18
C LYS A 163 19.86 21.07 -20.40
N ASN A 164 18.74 21.73 -20.73
CA ASN A 164 17.45 21.47 -20.10
C ASN A 164 16.85 20.13 -20.54
N ALA A 165 17.01 19.76 -21.82
CA ALA A 165 16.56 18.48 -22.31
C ALA A 165 17.34 17.30 -21.69
N ASN A 166 18.62 17.47 -21.38
CA ASN A 166 19.41 16.45 -20.69
C ASN A 166 18.94 16.20 -19.25
N ILE A 167 18.53 17.24 -18.52
CA ILE A 167 17.95 17.08 -17.18
C ILE A 167 16.65 16.27 -17.27
N LEU A 168 15.77 16.61 -18.22
CA LEU A 168 14.53 15.87 -18.46
C LEU A 168 14.82 14.42 -18.86
N LYS A 169 15.84 14.16 -19.70
CA LYS A 169 16.25 12.79 -20.07
C LYS A 169 16.57 11.96 -18.83
N VAL A 170 17.39 12.48 -17.91
CA VAL A 170 17.76 11.78 -16.67
C VAL A 170 16.52 11.50 -15.80
N GLU A 171 15.59 12.44 -15.69
CA GLU A 171 14.35 12.23 -14.94
C GLU A 171 13.47 11.14 -15.56
N PHE A 172 13.31 11.15 -16.89
CA PHE A 172 12.55 10.13 -17.60
C PHE A 172 13.25 8.77 -17.56
N GLU A 173 14.58 8.69 -17.65
CA GLU A 173 15.35 7.46 -17.50
C GLU A 173 15.09 6.83 -16.12
N LYS A 174 15.19 7.62 -15.04
CA LYS A 174 14.88 7.16 -13.68
C LYS A 174 13.42 6.68 -13.56
N LYS A 175 12.49 7.38 -14.22
CA LYS A 175 11.07 7.01 -14.23
C LYS A 175 10.82 5.69 -14.96
N ILE A 176 11.45 5.48 -16.11
CA ILE A 176 11.40 4.25 -16.90
C ILE A 176 11.98 3.10 -16.09
N GLU A 177 13.14 3.30 -15.46
CA GLU A 177 13.80 2.27 -14.66
C GLU A 177 12.91 1.81 -13.49
N ASN A 178 12.34 2.76 -12.74
CA ASN A 178 11.39 2.43 -11.68
C ASN A 178 10.16 1.66 -12.21
N ALA A 179 9.63 2.04 -13.36
CA ALA A 179 8.50 1.34 -13.97
C ALA A 179 8.86 -0.07 -14.48
N LYS A 180 10.08 -0.27 -15.00
CA LYS A 180 10.60 -1.60 -15.38
C LYS A 180 10.74 -2.51 -14.16
N ASN A 181 11.24 -1.99 -13.05
CA ASN A 181 11.31 -2.74 -11.79
C ASN A 181 9.91 -3.13 -11.28
N HIS A 182 8.95 -2.20 -11.29
CA HIS A 182 7.56 -2.52 -10.96
C HIS A 182 6.95 -3.56 -11.92
N LEU A 183 7.22 -3.45 -13.22
CA LEU A 183 6.76 -4.40 -14.22
C LEU A 183 7.29 -5.80 -13.92
N MET A 184 8.59 -5.94 -13.67
CA MET A 184 9.22 -7.21 -13.30
C MET A 184 8.56 -7.84 -12.07
N VAL A 185 8.29 -7.04 -11.04
CA VAL A 185 7.61 -7.49 -9.82
C VAL A 185 6.17 -7.96 -10.12
N MET A 186 5.40 -7.24 -10.93
CA MET A 186 4.03 -7.64 -11.28
C MET A 186 4.00 -8.90 -12.14
N GLU A 187 4.94 -9.05 -13.06
CA GLU A 187 5.11 -10.25 -13.89
C GLU A 187 5.47 -11.47 -13.04
N ALA A 188 6.34 -11.31 -12.04
CA ALA A 188 6.67 -12.36 -11.09
C ALA A 188 5.43 -12.82 -10.30
N LYS A 189 4.63 -11.87 -9.77
CA LYS A 189 3.35 -12.18 -9.10
C LYS A 189 2.38 -12.94 -10.02
N LEU A 190 2.24 -12.47 -11.25
CA LEU A 190 1.35 -13.11 -12.24
C LEU A 190 1.82 -14.52 -12.59
N LYS A 191 3.14 -14.74 -12.72
CA LYS A 191 3.71 -16.07 -12.94
C LYS A 191 3.37 -17.02 -11.79
N ILE A 192 3.54 -16.58 -10.56
CA ILE A 192 3.20 -17.36 -9.36
C ILE A 192 1.71 -17.69 -9.33
N LEU A 193 0.84 -16.70 -9.57
CA LEU A 193 -0.62 -16.89 -9.60
C LEU A 193 -1.05 -17.92 -10.65
N ARG A 194 -0.36 -17.97 -11.81
CA ARG A 194 -0.64 -18.95 -12.87
C ARG A 194 -0.18 -20.37 -12.56
N GLN A 195 0.71 -20.54 -11.59
CA GLN A 195 1.21 -21.84 -11.13
C GLN A 195 0.34 -22.46 -10.03
N GLN A 196 -0.67 -21.72 -9.53
CA GLN A 196 -1.56 -22.13 -8.45
C GLN A 196 -2.75 -22.94 -8.95
#